data_AF-A0A8J5RI46-F1
#
_entry.id   AF-A0A8J5RI46-F1
#
_cell.length_a   1.000
_cell.length_b   1.000
_cell.length_c   1.000
_cell.angle_alpha   90.00
_cell.angle_beta   90.00
_cell.angle_gamma   90.00
#
_symmetry.space_group_name_H-M   'P 1'
#
loop_
_entity.id
_entity.type
_entity.pdbx_description
1 polymer ?
#
loop_
_entity_poly.entity_id
_entity_poly.type
_entity_poly.pdbx_seq_one_letter_code
_entity_poly.pdbx_strand_id
1 'polypeptide(L)'
;MINLQLCLRKSGCVRNPRHLDEALVIPLLSLWIIGSFCVKDIPISHVVAIVGDPTYLPCDISTSDEGDSVHLVLWYREDLGASVYSIDARDRDFNIAERWSDDAVFSNRAYFRPDKKPAELGVDRIREEDAGIYRCRVDFRLGQT
;
A
#
# COMPACT_ATOMS: atom_id res chain seq x y z
N MET A 1 5.50 -12.26 -18.70
CA MET A 1 5.86 -12.12 -17.28
C MET A 1 5.91 -10.63 -16.98
N ILE A 2 5.06 -10.13 -16.09
CA ILE A 2 4.91 -8.70 -15.78
C ILE A 2 5.25 -8.44 -14.30
N ASN A 3 5.74 -7.25 -14.00
CA ASN A 3 6.17 -6.86 -12.66
C ASN A 3 5.14 -5.90 -12.03
N LEU A 4 4.66 -6.29 -10.87
CA LEU A 4 3.78 -5.51 -10.01
C LEU A 4 4.60 -5.18 -8.77
N GLN A 5 4.85 -3.91 -8.52
CA GLN A 5 5.45 -3.48 -7.26
C GLN A 5 4.35 -3.10 -6.31
N LEU A 6 4.38 -3.60 -5.09
CA LEU A 6 3.45 -3.17 -4.07
C LEU A 6 4.20 -2.58 -2.88
N CYS A 7 3.91 -1.31 -2.63
CA CYS A 7 4.35 -0.53 -1.50
C CYS A 7 3.49 -0.88 -0.28
N LEU A 8 4.07 -1.61 0.68
CA LEU A 8 3.46 -2.02 1.94
C LEU A 8 3.80 -0.99 3.02
N ARG A 9 2.85 -0.62 3.87
CA ARG A 9 3.15 0.21 5.04
C ARG A 9 3.61 -0.70 6.19
N LYS A 10 4.93 -0.85 6.40
CA LYS A 10 5.44 -1.40 7.67
C LYS A 10 5.80 -0.28 8.65
N SER A 11 5.30 -0.42 9.87
CA SER A 11 5.59 0.47 10.99
C SER A 11 6.99 0.22 11.55
N GLY A 12 8.03 0.80 10.95
CA GLY A 12 9.37 0.89 11.57
C GLY A 12 10.26 1.95 10.92
N CYS A 13 10.77 2.94 11.67
CA CYS A 13 11.87 3.80 11.19
C CYS A 13 13.11 2.90 11.14
N VAL A 14 13.60 2.59 9.94
CA VAL A 14 14.95 2.03 9.76
C VAL A 14 15.87 3.21 9.46
N ARG A 15 16.96 3.34 10.22
CA ARG A 15 18.03 4.31 9.90
C ARG A 15 18.69 3.84 8.60
N ASN A 16 18.52 4.57 7.50
CA ASN A 16 19.17 4.26 6.23
C ASN A 16 20.55 4.93 6.16
N PRO A 17 21.67 4.17 6.08
CA PRO A 17 23.02 4.74 6.00
C PRO A 17 23.46 5.14 4.59
N ARG A 18 22.62 5.03 3.55
CA ARG A 18 23.04 5.18 2.13
C ARG A 18 22.89 6.59 1.52
N HIS A 19 22.56 7.61 2.30
CA HIS A 19 22.36 8.96 1.74
C HIS A 19 23.26 10.01 2.44
N LEU A 20 24.56 9.72 2.51
CA LEU A 20 25.57 10.60 3.11
C LEU A 20 26.26 11.56 2.11
N ASP A 21 25.89 11.59 0.83
CA ASP A 21 26.68 12.30 -0.20
C ASP A 21 25.95 13.40 -0.98
N GLU A 22 24.93 14.07 -0.43
CA GLU A 22 24.51 15.38 -0.96
C GLU A 22 24.15 16.37 0.16
N ALA A 23 25.13 16.68 1.01
CA ALA A 23 25.10 17.89 1.81
C ALA A 23 25.58 19.06 0.92
N LEU A 24 24.65 19.74 0.25
CA LEU A 24 24.89 21.05 -0.33
C LEU A 24 25.12 22.03 0.82
N VAL A 25 26.38 22.21 1.21
CA VAL A 25 26.81 23.13 2.26
C VAL A 25 26.62 24.55 1.74
N ILE A 26 25.45 25.14 1.99
CA ILE A 26 25.23 26.58 1.80
C ILE A 26 25.73 27.28 3.07
N PRO A 27 26.83 28.06 3.03
CA PRO A 27 27.44 28.59 4.23
C PRO A 27 26.93 30.01 4.47
N LEU A 28 25.82 30.19 5.18
CA LEU A 28 25.46 31.49 5.73
C LEU A 28 24.89 31.37 7.16
N LEU A 29 25.71 31.82 8.11
CA LEU A 29 25.48 32.26 9.48
C LEU A 29 24.43 31.55 10.37
N SER A 30 24.97 30.85 11.38
CA SER A 30 24.44 30.71 12.75
C SER A 30 22.97 30.32 12.92
N LEU A 31 22.65 29.05 12.68
CA LEU A 31 22.02 28.12 13.62
C LEU A 31 21.98 26.75 12.93
N TRP A 32 22.94 25.87 13.23
CA TRP A 32 22.94 24.50 12.72
C TRP A 32 21.87 23.69 13.44
N ILE A 33 20.60 23.88 13.10
CA ILE A 33 19.58 22.87 13.36
C ILE A 33 19.86 21.76 12.35
N ILE A 34 20.71 20.80 12.72
CA ILE A 34 20.81 19.54 11.99
C ILE A 34 19.51 18.79 12.29
N GLY A 35 18.44 19.17 11.58
CA GLY A 35 17.20 18.42 11.57
C GLY A 35 17.50 17.07 10.94
N SER A 36 17.60 16.03 11.77
CA SER A 36 17.64 14.66 11.28
C SER A 36 16.27 14.36 10.68
N PHE A 37 16.18 14.43 9.36
CA PHE A 37 14.99 14.00 8.64
C PHE A 37 14.99 12.46 8.66
N CYS A 38 14.17 11.80 9.52
CA CYS A 38 13.94 10.34 9.37
C CYS A 38 13.11 10.17 8.08
N VAL A 39 13.77 9.85 6.97
CA VAL A 39 13.07 9.28 5.82
C VAL A 39 12.73 7.84 6.21
N LYS A 40 11.46 7.55 6.39
CA LYS A 40 10.98 6.19 6.65
C LYS A 40 10.90 5.47 5.30
N ASP A 41 11.87 4.59 5.02
CA ASP A 41 11.82 3.73 3.83
C ASP A 41 10.52 2.91 3.85
N ILE A 42 9.70 3.03 2.80
CA ILE A 42 8.47 2.25 2.67
C ILE A 42 8.84 0.92 2.00
N PRO A 43 8.62 -0.24 2.63
CA PRO A 43 9.00 -1.51 2.04
C PRO A 43 8.18 -1.82 0.79
N ILE A 44 8.87 -2.17 -0.29
CA ILE A 44 8.27 -2.58 -1.55
C ILE A 44 8.39 -4.10 -1.68
N SER A 45 7.27 -4.75 -1.96
CA SER A 45 7.18 -6.15 -2.35
C SER A 45 7.11 -6.26 -3.87
N HIS A 46 7.93 -7.15 -4.44
CA HIS A 46 7.93 -7.42 -5.87
C HIS A 46 7.05 -8.64 -6.14
N VAL A 47 5.99 -8.45 -6.92
CA VAL A 47 5.07 -9.50 -7.34
C VAL A 47 5.25 -9.68 -8.85
N VAL A 48 5.52 -10.91 -9.26
CA VAL A 48 5.69 -11.25 -10.67
C VAL A 48 4.52 -12.12 -11.10
N ALA A 49 3.88 -11.76 -12.21
CA ALA A 49 2.71 -12.45 -12.71
C ALA A 49 2.86 -12.84 -14.19
N ILE A 50 2.11 -13.86 -14.60
CA ILE A 50 1.98 -14.28 -15.99
C ILE A 50 0.67 -13.70 -16.52
N VAL A 51 0.70 -13.11 -17.71
CA VAL A 51 -0.49 -12.53 -18.33
C VAL A 51 -1.56 -13.62 -18.51
N GLY A 52 -2.79 -13.31 -18.12
CA GLY A 52 -3.93 -14.24 -18.14
C GLY A 52 -4.12 -15.05 -16.85
N ASP A 53 -3.10 -15.18 -16.01
CA ASP A 53 -3.20 -15.85 -14.71
C ASP A 53 -3.75 -14.90 -13.63
N PRO A 54 -4.29 -15.44 -12.52
CA PRO A 54 -4.58 -14.64 -11.34
C PRO A 54 -3.28 -14.18 -10.66
N THR A 55 -3.27 -12.96 -10.13
CA THR A 55 -2.20 -12.43 -9.28
C THR A 55 -2.74 -11.93 -7.95
N TYR A 56 -1.87 -11.80 -6.96
CA TYR A 56 -2.24 -11.44 -5.59
C TYR A 56 -1.33 -10.33 -5.07
N LEU A 57 -1.92 -9.16 -4.81
CA LEU A 57 -1.23 -8.02 -4.22
C LEU A 57 -1.41 -8.07 -2.70
N PRO A 58 -0.35 -8.29 -1.91
CA PRO A 58 -0.48 -8.40 -0.47
C PRO A 58 -0.96 -7.09 0.18
N CYS A 59 -1.47 -7.14 1.40
CA CYS A 59 -1.76 -5.99 2.22
C CYS A 59 -1.84 -6.43 3.68
N ASP A 60 -1.03 -5.84 4.53
CA ASP A 60 -1.05 -6.15 5.96
C ASP A 60 -2.19 -5.38 6.63
N ILE A 61 -3.23 -6.11 7.03
CA ILE A 61 -4.40 -5.58 7.75
C ILE A 61 -4.36 -5.96 9.24
N SER A 62 -3.22 -6.44 9.76
CA SER A 62 -3.09 -6.76 11.18
C SER A 62 -2.98 -5.46 12.01
N THR A 63 -3.64 -5.45 13.17
CA THR A 63 -3.53 -4.40 14.17
C THR A 63 -2.90 -4.96 15.44
N SER A 64 -2.08 -4.14 16.11
CA SER A 64 -1.52 -4.46 17.42
C SER A 64 -2.45 -4.11 18.58
N ASP A 65 -3.48 -3.31 18.31
CA ASP A 65 -4.36 -2.75 19.33
C ASP A 65 -5.56 -3.68 19.57
N GLU A 66 -5.76 -4.06 20.83
CA GLU A 66 -6.87 -4.94 21.20
C GLU A 66 -8.22 -4.27 20.96
N GLY A 67 -9.12 -4.96 20.25
CA GLY A 67 -10.45 -4.44 19.90
C GLY A 67 -10.46 -3.45 18.73
N ASP A 68 -9.31 -3.17 18.13
CA ASP A 68 -9.25 -2.41 16.89
C ASP A 68 -9.66 -3.28 15.70
N SER A 69 -10.29 -2.67 14.70
CA SER A 69 -10.83 -3.37 13.54
C SER A 69 -10.62 -2.54 12.29
N VAL A 70 -10.50 -3.22 11.16
CA VAL A 70 -10.28 -2.57 9.87
C VAL A 70 -11.55 -1.83 9.47
N HIS A 71 -11.43 -0.53 9.21
CA HIS A 71 -12.52 0.33 8.75
C HIS A 71 -12.52 0.52 7.25
N LEU A 72 -11.34 0.67 6.65
CA LEU A 72 -11.21 0.97 5.23
C LEU A 72 -9.90 0.40 4.70
N VAL A 73 -9.94 -0.27 3.56
CA VAL A 73 -8.74 -0.69 2.84
C VAL A 73 -8.81 -0.14 1.42
N LEU A 74 -7.70 0.44 0.95
CA LEU A 74 -7.59 1.11 -0.33
C LEU A 74 -6.33 0.65 -1.04
N TRP A 75 -6.43 0.36 -2.34
CA TRP A 75 -5.27 0.24 -3.22
C TRP A 75 -5.22 1.45 -4.13
N TYR A 76 -4.08 2.14 -4.13
CA TYR A 76 -3.76 3.20 -5.08
C TYR A 76 -2.83 2.65 -6.15
N ARG A 77 -2.96 3.15 -7.39
CA ARG A 77 -1.93 2.97 -8.43
C ARG A 77 -1.15 4.28 -8.55
N GLU A 78 0.17 4.23 -8.42
CA GLU A 78 0.99 5.45 -8.30
C GLU A 78 0.92 6.36 -9.54
N ASP A 79 0.84 5.78 -10.73
CA ASP A 79 0.74 6.49 -12.00
C ASP A 79 -0.64 7.11 -12.26
N LEU A 80 -1.71 6.60 -11.62
CA LEU A 80 -3.05 7.15 -11.71
C LEU A 80 -3.34 8.19 -10.62
N GLY A 81 -2.60 8.15 -9.50
CA GLY A 81 -2.80 9.06 -8.37
C GLY A 81 -4.14 8.88 -7.63
N ALA A 82 -4.93 7.87 -7.97
CA ALA A 82 -6.25 7.58 -7.42
C ALA A 82 -6.34 6.13 -6.90
N SER A 83 -7.33 5.87 -6.05
CA SER A 83 -7.65 4.51 -5.60
C SER A 83 -8.25 3.73 -6.77
N VAL A 84 -7.83 2.48 -6.94
CA VAL A 84 -8.32 1.57 -7.98
C VAL A 84 -9.18 0.43 -7.42
N TYR A 85 -9.15 0.25 -6.10
CA TYR A 85 -9.98 -0.71 -5.38
C TYR A 85 -10.17 -0.25 -3.92
N SER A 86 -11.35 -0.50 -3.35
CA SER A 86 -11.65 -0.21 -1.96
C SER A 86 -12.55 -1.24 -1.29
N ILE A 87 -12.38 -1.38 0.03
CA ILE A 87 -13.30 -2.09 0.92
C ILE A 87 -13.65 -1.16 2.08
N ASP A 88 -14.93 -0.82 2.22
CA ASP A 88 -15.44 0.07 3.26
C ASP A 88 -16.31 -0.71 4.27
N ALA A 89 -15.81 -0.80 5.51
CA ALA A 89 -16.39 -1.52 6.63
C ALA A 89 -16.77 -0.60 7.80
N ARG A 90 -16.81 0.72 7.61
CA ARG A 90 -17.02 1.69 8.71
C ARG A 90 -18.32 1.48 9.51
N ASP A 91 -19.37 0.99 8.87
CA ASP A 91 -20.68 0.80 9.47
C ASP A 91 -21.17 -0.66 9.45
N ARG A 92 -20.30 -1.60 9.07
CA ARG A 92 -20.69 -2.99 8.77
C ARG A 92 -19.59 -3.97 9.10
N ASP A 93 -19.95 -5.22 9.36
CA ASP A 93 -18.96 -6.29 9.46
C ASP A 93 -18.14 -6.38 8.17
N PHE A 94 -16.85 -6.65 8.33
CA PHE A 94 -15.89 -6.68 7.23
C PHE A 94 -16.28 -7.67 6.11
N ASN A 95 -17.05 -8.72 6.44
CA ASN A 95 -17.58 -9.70 5.49
C ASN A 95 -18.60 -9.09 4.50
N ILE A 96 -19.46 -8.19 4.98
CA ILE A 96 -20.52 -7.51 4.21
C ILE A 96 -20.13 -6.07 3.82
N ALA A 97 -18.85 -5.73 3.97
CA ALA A 97 -18.29 -4.45 3.60
C ALA A 97 -18.59 -4.12 2.13
N GLU A 98 -18.81 -2.83 1.86
CA GLU A 98 -18.97 -2.34 0.50
C GLU A 98 -17.64 -2.46 -0.24
N ARG A 99 -17.69 -2.94 -1.48
CA ARG A 99 -16.51 -3.14 -2.32
C ARG A 99 -16.68 -2.34 -3.59
N TRP A 100 -15.65 -1.58 -3.94
CA TRP A 100 -15.61 -0.85 -5.19
C TRP A 100 -14.31 -1.16 -5.92
N SER A 101 -14.41 -1.18 -7.24
CA SER A 101 -13.33 -1.48 -8.16
C SER A 101 -13.44 -0.51 -9.32
N ASP A 102 -12.33 0.10 -9.71
CA ASP A 102 -12.31 1.02 -10.84
C ASP A 102 -12.55 0.26 -12.15
N ASP A 103 -13.56 0.66 -12.91
CA ASP A 103 -13.98 0.00 -14.16
C ASP A 103 -12.92 0.07 -15.27
N ALA A 104 -12.10 1.12 -15.31
CA ALA A 104 -11.05 1.26 -16.31
C ALA A 104 -9.81 0.43 -15.96
N VAL A 105 -9.57 0.18 -14.66
CA VAL A 105 -8.40 -0.58 -14.19
C VAL A 105 -8.74 -2.06 -14.06
N PHE A 106 -9.56 -2.44 -13.08
CA PHE A 106 -9.83 -3.84 -12.77
C PHE A 106 -11.24 -4.29 -13.14
N SER A 107 -12.22 -3.38 -13.16
CA SER A 107 -13.64 -3.72 -13.30
C SER A 107 -14.01 -4.88 -12.37
N ASN A 108 -14.63 -5.94 -12.88
CA ASN A 108 -15.04 -7.10 -12.12
C ASN A 108 -13.93 -8.15 -11.86
N ARG A 109 -12.67 -7.88 -12.22
CA ARG A 109 -11.56 -8.84 -12.08
C ARG A 109 -10.95 -8.87 -10.68
N ALA A 110 -11.20 -7.86 -9.86
CA ALA A 110 -10.59 -7.70 -8.55
C ALA A 110 -11.49 -8.18 -7.41
N TYR A 111 -10.89 -8.91 -6.45
CA TYR A 111 -11.59 -9.42 -5.27
C TYR A 111 -10.66 -9.46 -4.06
N PHE A 112 -11.21 -9.19 -2.88
CA PHE A 112 -10.42 -9.18 -1.65
C PHE A 112 -10.44 -10.53 -0.92
N ARG A 113 -9.29 -10.91 -0.35
CA ARG A 113 -9.07 -12.12 0.44
C ARG A 113 -8.58 -11.76 1.85
N PRO A 114 -9.49 -11.44 2.81
CA PRO A 114 -9.12 -11.06 4.17
C PRO A 114 -8.46 -12.19 4.97
N ASP A 115 -8.77 -13.45 4.65
CA ASP A 115 -8.32 -14.62 5.44
C ASP A 115 -6.85 -15.00 5.18
N LYS A 116 -6.18 -14.32 4.24
CA LYS A 116 -4.75 -14.53 3.94
C LYS A 116 -3.87 -13.74 4.90
N LYS A 117 -2.64 -14.20 5.09
CA LYS A 117 -1.64 -13.56 5.97
C LYS A 117 -0.33 -13.33 5.22
N PRO A 118 -0.05 -12.10 4.72
CA PRO A 118 -0.92 -10.91 4.76
C PRO A 118 -2.19 -11.08 3.91
N ALA A 119 -3.20 -10.23 4.09
CA ALA A 119 -4.39 -10.25 3.25
C ALA A 119 -4.02 -9.91 1.80
N GLU A 120 -4.88 -10.23 0.83
CA GLU A 120 -4.54 -10.08 -0.59
C GLU A 120 -5.68 -9.43 -1.38
N LEU A 121 -5.33 -8.52 -2.29
CA LEU A 121 -6.18 -8.17 -3.43
C LEU A 121 -5.84 -9.12 -4.58
N GLY A 122 -6.76 -10.03 -4.87
CA GLY A 122 -6.70 -10.89 -6.05
C GLY A 122 -7.16 -10.13 -7.29
N VAL A 123 -6.44 -10.29 -8.39
CA VAL A 123 -6.82 -9.78 -9.71
C VAL A 123 -6.77 -10.95 -10.69
N ASP A 124 -7.93 -11.37 -11.18
CA ASP A 124 -8.04 -12.44 -12.18
C ASP A 124 -7.67 -11.93 -13.58
N ARG A 125 -7.14 -12.83 -14.41
CA ARG A 125 -6.79 -12.55 -15.81
C ARG A 125 -5.98 -11.26 -15.94
N ILE A 126 -4.83 -11.22 -15.25
CA ILE A 126 -3.97 -10.04 -15.22
C ILE A 126 -3.49 -9.68 -16.64
N ARG A 127 -3.41 -8.39 -16.94
CA ARG A 127 -3.04 -7.84 -18.25
C ARG A 127 -1.73 -7.07 -18.18
N GLU A 128 -1.11 -6.82 -19.32
CA GLU A 128 0.13 -6.04 -19.37
C GLU A 128 -0.07 -4.61 -18.85
N GLU A 129 -1.23 -3.99 -19.10
CA GLU A 129 -1.58 -2.67 -18.58
C GLU A 129 -1.78 -2.61 -17.05
N ASP A 130 -1.88 -3.77 -16.39
CA ASP A 130 -1.96 -3.85 -14.93
C ASP A 130 -0.56 -3.77 -14.28
N ALA A 131 0.53 -3.86 -15.05
CA ALA A 131 1.88 -3.69 -14.50
C ALA A 131 2.07 -2.27 -13.94
N GLY A 132 2.55 -2.15 -12.70
CA GLY A 132 2.69 -0.86 -12.06
C GLY A 132 3.06 -0.94 -10.59
N ILE A 133 3.13 0.24 -9.95
CA ILE A 133 3.36 0.38 -8.52
C ILE A 133 2.02 0.63 -7.83
N TYR A 134 1.70 -0.23 -6.88
CA TYR A 134 0.48 -0.20 -6.08
C TYR A 134 0.81 0.14 -4.64
N ARG A 135 -0.06 0.88 -3.95
CA ARG A 135 0.08 1.17 -2.53
C ARG A 135 -1.17 0.75 -1.78
N CYS A 136 -1.02 -0.15 -0.82
CA CYS A 136 -2.09 -0.45 0.11
C CYS A 136 -2.13 0.57 1.25
N ARG A 137 -3.31 1.10 1.55
CA ARG A 137 -3.60 1.90 2.73
C ARG A 137 -4.70 1.19 3.52
N VAL A 138 -4.46 1.04 4.82
CA VAL A 138 -5.42 0.47 5.77
C VAL A 138 -5.70 1.53 6.82
N ASP A 139 -6.97 1.83 7.04
CA ASP A 139 -7.43 2.67 8.13
C ASP A 139 -8.18 1.78 9.13
N PHE A 140 -7.84 1.92 10.40
CA PHE A 140 -8.45 1.18 11.50
C PHE A 140 -9.40 2.07 12.31
N ARG A 141 -10.27 1.45 13.09
CA ARG A 141 -11.28 2.14 13.90
C ARG A 141 -10.67 3.08 14.93
N LEU A 142 -9.70 2.59 15.69
CA LEU A 142 -9.10 3.31 16.80
C LEU A 142 -7.87 4.13 16.37
N GLY A 143 -7.28 3.78 15.23
CA GLY A 143 -6.05 4.37 14.69
C GLY A 143 -6.23 5.23 13.43
N GLN A 144 -7.24 6.10 13.39
CA GLN A 144 -7.36 7.09 12.32
C GLN A 144 -6.25 8.15 12.51
N THR A 145 -5.19 8.08 11.70
CA THR A 145 -4.05 9.03 11.72
C THR A 145 -4.01 9.86 10.46
#